data_AF-A0A836L6D3-F1
#
_entry.id   AF-A0A836L6D3-F1
#
_cell.length_a   1.000
_cell.length_b   1.000
_cell.length_c   1.000
_cell.angle_alpha   90.00
_cell.angle_beta   90.00
_cell.angle_gamma   90.00
#
_symmetry.space_group_name_H-M   'P 1'
#
loop_
_entity.id
_entity.type
_entity.pdbx_description
1 polymer ?
#
loop_
_entity_poly.entity_id
_entity_poly.type
_entity_poly.pdbx_seq_one_letter_code
_entity_poly.pdbx_strand_id
1 'polypeptide(L)'
;MSEEKPANERIPLVRRAWERCVARLLPLSLTGAPTPSSGSPRNVAEESFHRFIYDRYTEPQRHYHTLEHLEEMFGQLVAYEAEHGWHGAYRPAMVDDCVSPSPLPLEGFSAADKIAHEWTGTLLLLSVFFHDVVYDPTRSDNEEASAAVAVEFLQTMQRESEAFRNSSLAGESALSAGAHINVPNSLTLPSTSCATGAEGDASHESLPFSSSAVPLLWADAQAMRFVRDSTITYILKTKEHLSVEPKQSLSLPPSGPADVLLDDAGVGTNALQESHDDPLHVFLDLDLSILGHVDADTYRHRYAENIQLEYSHFPRADFLKGRVDFLRNFLQHSQWYKTPYFFHRLEAHARHNVTEEVKRLAAELAEMRSVS
;
A
#
# COMPACT_ATOMS: atom_id res chain seq x y z
N MET A 1 -0.17 10.19 -43.66
CA MET A 1 0.72 10.18 -42.50
C MET A 1 -0.16 10.35 -41.28
N SER A 2 -0.70 9.23 -40.83
CA SER A 2 -1.50 9.12 -39.62
C SER A 2 -0.52 9.11 -38.45
N GLU A 3 -0.61 10.11 -37.58
CA GLU A 3 0.11 10.13 -36.31
C GLU A 3 -0.33 8.91 -35.50
N GLU A 4 0.62 8.01 -35.25
CA GLU A 4 0.45 6.96 -34.25
C GLU A 4 0.28 7.62 -32.89
N LYS A 5 -0.86 7.35 -32.26
CA LYS A 5 -1.12 7.64 -30.86
C LYS A 5 -0.04 6.91 -30.02
N PRO A 6 0.65 7.57 -29.09
CA PRO A 6 1.70 6.90 -28.32
C PRO A 6 1.09 5.76 -27.49
N ALA A 7 1.87 4.70 -27.33
CA ALA A 7 1.53 3.53 -26.55
C ALA A 7 0.96 3.93 -25.18
N ASN A 8 -0.13 3.28 -24.80
CA ASN A 8 -0.82 3.38 -23.51
C ASN A 8 0.20 3.50 -22.35
N GLU A 9 0.47 4.72 -21.86
CA GLU A 9 1.30 4.97 -20.68
C GLU A 9 0.54 4.39 -19.47
N ARG A 10 0.83 3.13 -19.15
CA ARG A 10 0.28 2.47 -17.97
C ARG A 10 0.80 3.24 -16.76
N ILE A 11 -0.11 3.87 -16.00
CA ILE A 11 0.22 4.55 -14.74
C ILE A 11 1.03 3.56 -13.88
N PRO A 12 2.23 3.95 -13.39
CA PRO A 12 3.05 3.09 -12.53
C PRO A 12 2.25 2.59 -11.32
N LEU A 13 2.48 1.34 -10.86
CA LEU A 13 1.69 0.75 -9.78
C LEU A 13 1.79 1.57 -8.50
N VAL A 14 2.95 2.16 -8.22
CA VAL A 14 3.18 3.07 -7.10
C VAL A 14 2.20 4.23 -7.13
N ARG A 15 1.94 4.82 -8.29
CA ARG A 15 1.00 5.94 -8.42
C ARG A 15 -0.45 5.49 -8.24
N ARG A 16 -0.82 4.36 -8.83
CA ARG A 16 -2.15 3.75 -8.63
C ARG A 16 -2.40 3.39 -7.16
N ALA A 17 -1.42 2.79 -6.50
CA ALA A 17 -1.44 2.48 -5.07
C ALA A 17 -1.59 3.74 -4.22
N TRP A 18 -0.89 4.81 -4.59
CA TRP A 18 -0.98 6.08 -3.90
C TRP A 18 -2.38 6.69 -3.98
N GLU A 19 -2.93 6.78 -5.20
CA GLU A 19 -4.28 7.31 -5.46
C GLU A 19 -5.34 6.56 -4.64
N ARG A 20 -5.24 5.23 -4.58
CA ARG A 20 -6.12 4.39 -3.77
C ARG A 20 -5.95 4.64 -2.27
N CYS A 21 -4.72 4.74 -1.80
CA CYS A 21 -4.43 5.06 -0.41
C CYS A 21 -5.06 6.40 -0.01
N VAL A 22 -4.83 7.46 -0.78
CA VAL A 22 -5.34 8.80 -0.44
C VAL A 22 -6.83 8.96 -0.65
N ALA A 23 -7.48 8.17 -1.52
CA ALA A 23 -8.94 8.19 -1.69
C ALA A 23 -9.71 7.81 -0.41
N ARG A 24 -9.06 7.13 0.54
CA ARG A 24 -9.62 6.83 1.87
C ARG A 24 -9.29 7.87 2.93
N LEU A 25 -8.41 8.83 2.60
CA LEU A 25 -7.88 9.84 3.52
C LEU A 25 -8.33 11.27 3.16
N LEU A 26 -8.62 11.55 1.89
CA LEU A 26 -8.99 12.87 1.40
C LEU A 26 -10.32 12.83 0.65
N PRO A 27 -11.16 13.89 0.75
CA PRO A 27 -12.31 14.08 -0.12
C PRO A 27 -11.91 14.10 -1.61
N LEU A 28 -12.77 13.60 -2.51
CA LEU A 28 -12.49 13.52 -3.95
C LEU A 28 -12.07 14.85 -4.59
N SER A 29 -12.58 15.97 -4.09
CA SER A 29 -12.21 17.31 -4.58
C SER A 29 -10.75 17.69 -4.31
N LEU A 30 -10.08 17.03 -3.36
CA LEU A 30 -8.65 17.19 -3.07
C LEU A 30 -7.77 16.16 -3.78
N THR A 31 -8.37 15.20 -4.49
CA THR A 31 -7.68 14.14 -5.24
C THR A 31 -7.80 14.32 -6.76
N GLY A 32 -8.56 15.31 -7.25
CA GLY A 32 -8.86 15.51 -8.66
C GLY A 32 -7.76 16.23 -9.46
N ALA A 33 -7.67 15.92 -10.76
CA ALA A 33 -6.83 16.65 -11.70
C ALA A 33 -7.29 18.11 -11.85
N PRO A 34 -6.38 19.07 -12.05
CA PRO A 34 -6.74 20.48 -12.18
C PRO A 34 -7.68 20.72 -13.36
N THR A 35 -8.85 21.31 -13.13
CA THR A 35 -9.72 21.79 -14.21
C THR A 35 -9.22 23.17 -14.68
N PRO A 36 -9.16 23.43 -16.00
CA PRO A 36 -8.52 24.64 -16.53
C PRO A 36 -9.31 25.94 -16.32
N SER A 37 -10.48 25.91 -15.68
CA SER A 37 -11.39 27.07 -15.56
C SER A 37 -11.55 27.66 -14.16
N SER A 38 -10.89 27.12 -13.14
CA SER A 38 -10.68 27.79 -11.86
C SER A 38 -9.18 27.82 -11.58
N GLY A 39 -8.64 28.90 -11.00
CA GLY A 39 -7.21 28.96 -10.64
C GLY A 39 -6.81 27.65 -9.96
N SER A 40 -5.80 26.95 -10.50
CA SER A 40 -5.62 25.50 -10.29
C SER A 40 -5.88 25.11 -8.84
N PRO A 41 -6.95 24.36 -8.54
CA PRO A 41 -7.22 23.93 -7.19
C PRO A 41 -6.03 23.11 -6.71
N ARG A 42 -5.58 23.42 -5.49
CA ARG A 42 -4.44 22.76 -4.83
C ARG A 42 -4.66 21.24 -4.82
N ASN A 43 -3.79 20.48 -5.48
CA ASN A 43 -3.87 19.01 -5.52
C ASN A 43 -3.06 18.44 -4.35
N VAL A 44 -3.71 18.34 -3.19
CA VAL A 44 -3.09 17.87 -1.94
C VAL A 44 -2.57 16.44 -2.08
N ALA A 45 -3.26 15.59 -2.84
CA ALA A 45 -2.82 14.22 -3.11
C ALA A 45 -1.48 14.17 -3.85
N GLU A 46 -1.32 14.99 -4.90
CA GLU A 46 -0.09 15.08 -5.69
C GLU A 46 1.06 15.72 -4.90
N GLU A 47 0.79 16.84 -4.21
CA GLU A 47 1.78 17.51 -3.38
C GLU A 47 2.32 16.58 -2.27
N SER A 48 1.43 15.78 -1.69
CA SER A 48 1.79 14.83 -0.64
C SER A 48 2.55 13.63 -1.20
N PHE A 49 2.23 13.16 -2.41
CA PHE A 49 3.02 12.13 -3.09
C PHE A 49 4.46 12.59 -3.24
N HIS A 50 4.66 13.81 -3.78
CA HIS A 50 5.98 14.36 -3.98
C HIS A 50 6.74 14.47 -2.68
N ARG A 51 6.14 15.14 -1.69
CA ARG A 51 6.76 15.44 -0.41
C ARG A 51 7.09 14.18 0.41
N PHE A 52 6.18 13.22 0.49
CA PHE A 52 6.33 12.09 1.40
C PHE A 52 6.94 10.85 0.74
N ILE A 53 6.76 10.67 -0.57
CA ILE A 53 7.16 9.45 -1.27
C ILE A 53 8.22 9.73 -2.33
N TYR A 54 7.90 10.52 -3.36
CA TYR A 54 8.80 10.70 -4.51
C TYR A 54 10.16 11.26 -4.10
N ASP A 55 10.18 12.38 -3.38
CA ASP A 55 11.42 13.06 -3.01
C ASP A 55 12.30 12.16 -2.11
N ARG A 56 11.69 11.29 -1.31
CA ARG A 56 12.37 10.36 -0.40
C ARG A 56 12.96 9.16 -1.13
N TYR A 57 12.17 8.50 -1.97
CA TYR A 57 12.60 7.31 -2.71
C TYR A 57 13.42 7.63 -3.97
N THR A 58 13.70 8.92 -4.23
CA THR A 58 14.59 9.39 -5.30
C THR A 58 15.87 10.04 -4.76
N GLU A 59 16.11 9.99 -3.46
CA GLU A 59 17.35 10.51 -2.87
C GLU A 59 18.59 9.82 -3.48
N PRO A 60 19.64 10.57 -3.87
CA PRO A 60 20.72 10.05 -4.71
C PRO A 60 21.53 8.88 -4.14
N GLN A 61 21.52 8.70 -2.81
CA GLN A 61 22.24 7.62 -2.13
C GLN A 61 21.50 6.28 -2.18
N ARG A 62 20.22 6.27 -2.57
CA ARG A 62 19.40 5.05 -2.68
C ARG A 62 19.65 4.38 -4.03
N HIS A 63 20.04 3.12 -3.98
CA HIS A 63 20.26 2.32 -5.19
C HIS A 63 19.28 1.14 -5.28
N TYR A 64 18.94 0.54 -4.14
CA TYR A 64 17.91 -0.49 -4.05
C TYR A 64 16.60 0.09 -3.52
N HIS A 65 16.65 0.83 -2.41
CA HIS A 65 15.46 1.35 -1.70
C HIS A 65 14.86 2.57 -2.40
N THR A 66 14.38 2.37 -3.63
CA THR A 66 13.93 3.39 -4.58
C THR A 66 12.43 3.23 -4.91
N LEU A 67 11.90 4.07 -5.80
CA LEU A 67 10.54 3.87 -6.32
C LEU A 67 10.37 2.52 -7.05
N GLU A 68 11.45 1.96 -7.61
CA GLU A 68 11.40 0.65 -8.26
C GLU A 68 11.19 -0.48 -7.25
N HIS A 69 11.78 -0.40 -6.06
CA HIS A 69 11.50 -1.33 -4.95
C HIS A 69 10.02 -1.28 -4.56
N LEU A 70 9.42 -0.09 -4.49
CA LEU A 70 7.98 0.03 -4.25
C LEU A 70 7.14 -0.57 -5.38
N GLU A 71 7.53 -0.39 -6.65
CA GLU A 71 6.86 -1.02 -7.80
C GLU A 71 6.88 -2.55 -7.68
N GLU A 72 8.01 -3.13 -7.29
CA GLU A 72 8.17 -4.58 -7.10
C GLU A 72 7.28 -5.08 -5.95
N MET A 73 7.28 -4.42 -4.79
CA MET A 73 6.42 -4.76 -3.66
C MET A 73 4.94 -4.68 -4.03
N PHE A 74 4.51 -3.62 -4.71
CA PHE A 74 3.12 -3.52 -5.16
C PHE A 74 2.80 -4.57 -6.21
N GLY A 75 3.73 -4.90 -7.12
CA GLY A 75 3.61 -6.00 -8.07
C GLY A 75 3.34 -7.35 -7.39
N GLN A 76 4.09 -7.66 -6.33
CA GLN A 76 3.88 -8.87 -5.53
C GLN A 76 2.54 -8.85 -4.79
N LEU A 77 2.13 -7.70 -4.26
CA LEU A 77 0.81 -7.54 -3.66
C LEU A 77 -0.31 -7.78 -4.69
N VAL A 78 -0.17 -7.29 -5.93
CA VAL A 78 -1.12 -7.56 -7.02
C VAL A 78 -1.23 -9.07 -7.29
N ALA A 79 -0.10 -9.76 -7.39
CA ALA A 79 -0.07 -11.21 -7.64
C ALA A 79 -0.72 -12.00 -6.50
N TYR A 80 -0.40 -11.63 -5.26
CA TYR A 80 -1.02 -12.19 -4.06
C TYR A 80 -2.55 -11.99 -4.07
N GLU A 81 -3.02 -10.77 -4.34
CA GLU A 81 -4.45 -10.46 -4.41
C GLU A 81 -5.17 -11.26 -5.50
N ALA A 82 -4.54 -11.43 -6.67
CA ALA A 82 -5.14 -12.10 -7.81
C ALA A 82 -5.30 -13.62 -7.62
N GLU A 83 -4.32 -14.26 -7.00
CA GLU A 83 -4.27 -15.72 -6.87
C GLU A 83 -4.86 -16.22 -5.54
N HIS A 84 -4.52 -15.55 -4.44
CA HIS A 84 -4.91 -15.97 -3.08
C HIS A 84 -6.18 -15.25 -2.61
N GLY A 85 -6.43 -14.06 -3.14
CA GLY A 85 -7.51 -13.20 -2.69
C GLY A 85 -7.14 -12.40 -1.45
N TRP A 86 -7.84 -11.27 -1.27
CA TRP A 86 -7.74 -10.44 -0.07
C TRP A 86 -9.03 -10.48 0.72
N HIS A 87 -8.90 -10.45 2.05
CA HIS A 87 -10.00 -10.41 3.01
C HIS A 87 -10.11 -9.01 3.59
N GLY A 88 -11.10 -8.27 3.11
CA GLY A 88 -11.39 -6.92 3.57
C GLY A 88 -12.40 -6.23 2.67
N ALA A 89 -13.19 -5.31 3.22
CA ALA A 89 -14.18 -4.55 2.46
C ALA A 89 -13.50 -3.50 1.57
N TYR A 90 -12.32 -3.04 1.97
CA TYR A 90 -11.40 -2.32 1.08
C TYR A 90 -10.20 -3.21 0.73
N ARG A 91 -10.18 -3.70 -0.51
CA ARG A 91 -8.99 -4.32 -1.10
C ARG A 91 -8.01 -3.22 -1.50
N PRO A 92 -6.69 -3.40 -1.32
CA PRO A 92 -5.69 -2.59 -2.03
C PRO A 92 -6.00 -2.46 -3.53
N ALA A 93 -6.71 -3.43 -4.11
CA ALA A 93 -7.41 -3.36 -5.40
C ALA A 93 -6.50 -2.93 -6.54
N MET A 94 -5.31 -3.53 -6.62
CA MET A 94 -4.40 -3.25 -7.73
C MET A 94 -4.89 -3.87 -9.05
N VAL A 95 -5.78 -4.88 -8.97
CA VAL A 95 -6.45 -5.52 -10.11
C VAL A 95 -7.86 -4.93 -10.30
N ASP A 96 -8.17 -4.44 -11.50
CA ASP A 96 -9.46 -3.76 -11.77
C ASP A 96 -10.64 -4.73 -12.02
N ASP A 97 -10.40 -6.04 -12.19
CA ASP A 97 -11.39 -6.96 -12.82
C ASP A 97 -11.70 -8.27 -12.08
N CYS A 98 -11.17 -8.51 -10.88
CA CYS A 98 -11.57 -9.71 -10.13
C CYS A 98 -12.95 -9.48 -9.53
N VAL A 99 -13.97 -10.17 -10.06
CA VAL A 99 -15.31 -10.29 -9.47
C VAL A 99 -15.15 -10.45 -7.96
N SER A 100 -15.51 -9.41 -7.21
CA SER A 100 -15.50 -9.49 -5.76
C SER A 100 -16.37 -10.67 -5.37
N PRO A 101 -15.87 -11.66 -4.59
CA PRO A 101 -16.79 -12.53 -3.89
C PRO A 101 -17.72 -11.61 -3.09
N SER A 102 -19.03 -11.89 -3.11
CA SER A 102 -20.00 -11.14 -2.32
C SER A 102 -19.43 -10.91 -0.92
N PRO A 103 -19.51 -9.67 -0.38
CA PRO A 103 -18.95 -9.37 0.92
C PRO A 103 -19.44 -10.43 1.91
N LEU A 104 -18.50 -11.06 2.62
CA LEU A 104 -18.84 -12.06 3.62
C LEU A 104 -19.83 -11.42 4.59
N PRO A 105 -20.92 -12.12 4.98
CA PRO A 105 -21.81 -11.61 6.01
C PRO A 105 -20.98 -11.34 7.27
N LEU A 106 -20.80 -10.07 7.64
CA LEU A 106 -20.10 -9.66 8.86
C LEU A 106 -20.96 -9.88 10.13
N GLU A 107 -21.96 -10.76 10.04
CA GLU A 107 -22.79 -11.18 11.16
C GLU A 107 -21.95 -11.98 12.14
N GLY A 108 -21.91 -11.55 13.41
CA GLY A 108 -21.11 -12.20 14.46
C GLY A 108 -19.68 -11.65 14.62
N PHE A 109 -19.18 -10.80 13.71
CA PHE A 109 -17.88 -10.14 13.87
C PHE A 109 -17.91 -9.11 15.00
N SER A 110 -16.83 -9.04 15.78
CA SER A 110 -16.68 -7.98 16.79
C SER A 110 -16.53 -6.61 16.08
N ALA A 111 -16.69 -5.52 16.83
CA ALA A 111 -16.45 -4.18 16.28
C ALA A 111 -15.00 -4.01 15.78
N ALA A 112 -14.03 -4.62 16.48
CA ALA A 112 -12.63 -4.60 16.09
C ALA A 112 -12.39 -5.38 14.80
N ASP A 113 -13.00 -6.55 14.64
CA ASP A 113 -12.86 -7.35 13.42
C ASP A 113 -13.46 -6.64 12.20
N LYS A 114 -14.58 -5.91 12.39
CA LYS A 114 -15.17 -5.09 11.32
C LYS A 114 -14.25 -3.95 10.89
N ILE A 115 -13.61 -3.27 11.85
CA ILE A 115 -12.63 -2.23 11.56
C ILE A 115 -11.42 -2.81 10.83
N ALA A 116 -10.86 -3.91 11.32
CA ALA A 116 -9.76 -4.58 10.65
C ALA A 116 -10.16 -4.97 9.23
N HIS A 117 -11.31 -5.62 9.06
CA HIS A 117 -11.84 -6.00 7.75
C HIS A 117 -12.00 -4.80 6.80
N GLU A 118 -12.51 -3.67 7.27
CA GLU A 118 -12.66 -2.48 6.42
C GLU A 118 -11.31 -1.83 6.05
N TRP A 119 -10.36 -1.78 6.98
CA TRP A 119 -9.21 -0.88 6.87
C TRP A 119 -7.87 -1.54 6.59
N THR A 120 -7.82 -2.87 6.55
CA THR A 120 -6.54 -3.58 6.35
C THR A 120 -5.90 -3.26 5.00
N GLY A 121 -6.68 -3.05 3.93
CA GLY A 121 -6.11 -2.65 2.63
C GLY A 121 -5.37 -1.30 2.70
N THR A 122 -5.96 -0.31 3.37
CA THR A 122 -5.30 0.98 3.59
C THR A 122 -4.07 0.86 4.48
N LEU A 123 -4.15 0.04 5.54
CA LEU A 123 -3.00 -0.27 6.41
C LEU A 123 -1.82 -0.85 5.61
N LEU A 124 -2.06 -1.82 4.72
CA LEU A 124 -1.01 -2.39 3.89
C LEU A 124 -0.36 -1.37 2.96
N LEU A 125 -1.17 -0.57 2.24
CA LEU A 125 -0.64 0.46 1.37
C LEU A 125 0.25 1.44 2.13
N LEU A 126 -0.20 1.92 3.29
CA LEU A 126 0.59 2.79 4.16
C LEU A 126 1.87 2.11 4.65
N SER A 127 1.79 0.83 5.04
CA SER A 127 2.97 0.10 5.52
C SER A 127 4.02 -0.04 4.42
N VAL A 128 3.61 -0.39 3.19
CA VAL A 128 4.51 -0.47 2.02
C VAL A 128 5.10 0.90 1.68
N PHE A 129 4.30 1.96 1.62
CA PHE A 129 4.80 3.30 1.29
C PHE A 129 5.80 3.85 2.30
N PHE A 130 5.65 3.50 3.58
CA PHE A 130 6.37 4.17 4.65
C PHE A 130 7.45 3.33 5.33
N HIS A 131 7.61 2.03 5.04
CA HIS A 131 8.59 1.19 5.75
C HIS A 131 10.04 1.70 5.65
N ASP A 132 10.49 2.06 4.43
CA ASP A 132 11.84 2.57 4.16
C ASP A 132 11.84 4.01 3.64
N VAL A 133 10.81 4.78 3.99
CA VAL A 133 10.70 6.18 3.56
C VAL A 133 11.82 7.03 4.14
N VAL A 134 12.36 6.66 5.30
CA VAL A 134 13.66 7.11 5.82
C VAL A 134 14.63 5.94 5.69
N TYR A 135 15.72 6.14 4.94
CA TYR A 135 16.73 5.11 4.73
C TYR A 135 18.12 5.74 4.64
N ASP A 136 18.98 5.29 5.55
CA ASP A 136 20.41 5.62 5.59
C ASP A 136 21.13 4.43 6.22
N PRO A 137 22.03 3.75 5.50
CA PRO A 137 22.78 2.60 6.02
C PRO A 137 23.64 2.89 7.27
N THR A 138 23.89 4.16 7.58
CA THR A 138 24.69 4.58 8.75
C THR A 138 23.85 4.80 10.01
N ARG A 139 22.51 4.82 9.87
CA ARG A 139 21.56 5.08 10.96
C ARG A 139 21.04 3.77 11.55
N SER A 140 20.74 3.79 12.84
CA SER A 140 20.16 2.64 13.56
C SER A 140 18.67 2.80 13.86
N ASP A 141 18.08 3.94 13.52
CA ASP A 141 16.72 4.37 13.85
C ASP A 141 15.87 4.64 12.59
N ASN A 142 16.18 3.97 11.47
CA ASN A 142 15.46 4.15 10.21
C ASN A 142 13.98 3.80 10.36
N GLU A 143 13.66 2.68 11.02
CA GLU A 143 12.27 2.24 11.17
C GLU A 143 11.46 3.18 12.07
N GLU A 144 12.04 3.63 13.18
CA GLU A 144 11.42 4.59 14.08
C GLU A 144 11.20 5.94 13.38
N ALA A 145 12.16 6.40 12.58
CA ALA A 145 12.04 7.63 11.79
C ALA A 145 11.00 7.49 10.67
N SER A 146 10.97 6.36 9.97
CA SER A 146 9.95 6.01 8.97
C SER A 146 8.55 6.01 9.56
N ALA A 147 8.36 5.40 10.74
CA ALA A 147 7.09 5.40 11.45
C ALA A 147 6.65 6.82 11.87
N ALA A 148 7.59 7.67 12.29
CA ALA A 148 7.29 9.07 12.60
C ALA A 148 6.81 9.85 11.37
N VAL A 149 7.40 9.60 10.20
CA VAL A 149 6.99 10.21 8.92
C VAL A 149 5.58 9.73 8.50
N ALA A 150 5.26 8.45 8.70
CA ALA A 150 3.91 7.93 8.47
C ALA A 150 2.85 8.64 9.35
N VAL A 151 3.19 8.89 10.62
CA VAL A 151 2.33 9.64 11.54
C VAL A 151 2.14 11.09 11.09
N GLU A 152 3.22 11.77 10.68
CA GLU A 152 3.15 13.14 10.16
C GLU A 152 2.27 13.22 8.90
N PHE A 153 2.39 12.23 8.01
CA PHE A 153 1.55 12.13 6.82
C PHE A 153 0.07 12.01 7.20
N LEU A 154 -0.30 11.07 8.07
CA LEU A 154 -1.69 10.89 8.51
C LEU A 154 -2.25 12.16 9.18
N GLN A 155 -1.47 12.81 10.04
CA GLN A 155 -1.86 14.08 10.66
C GLN A 155 -2.06 15.20 9.62
N THR A 156 -1.25 15.22 8.57
CA THR A 156 -1.40 16.17 7.47
C THR A 156 -2.68 15.91 6.71
N MET A 157 -2.94 14.66 6.32
CA MET A 157 -4.16 14.28 5.58
C MET A 157 -5.43 14.58 6.38
N GLN A 158 -5.41 14.34 7.69
CA GLN A 158 -6.52 14.68 8.58
C GLN A 158 -6.80 16.19 8.58
N ARG A 159 -5.77 17.02 8.78
CA ARG A 159 -5.91 18.49 8.79
C ARG A 159 -6.46 19.02 7.47
N GLU A 160 -5.97 18.51 6.34
CA GLU A 160 -6.45 18.89 5.01
C GLU A 160 -7.92 18.49 4.79
N SER A 161 -8.30 17.28 5.21
CA SER A 161 -9.70 16.83 5.15
C SER A 161 -10.63 17.66 6.03
N GLU A 162 -10.20 18.05 7.23
CA GLU A 162 -10.98 18.89 8.15
C GLU A 162 -11.11 20.32 7.63
N ALA A 163 -10.02 20.90 7.12
CA ALA A 163 -10.03 22.24 6.53
C ALA A 163 -10.99 22.32 5.34
N PHE A 164 -10.97 21.30 4.45
CA PHE A 164 -11.92 21.21 3.34
C PHE A 164 -13.37 21.17 3.83
N ARG A 165 -13.68 20.30 4.80
CA ARG A 165 -15.03 20.20 5.38
C ARG A 165 -15.51 21.54 5.95
N ASN A 166 -14.66 22.23 6.69
CA ASN A 166 -14.99 23.52 7.31
C ASN A 166 -15.23 24.61 6.27
N SER A 167 -14.45 24.64 5.19
CA SER A 167 -14.63 25.60 4.09
C SER A 167 -15.93 25.36 3.30
N SER A 168 -16.32 24.10 3.08
CA SER A 168 -17.56 23.73 2.41
C SER A 168 -18.79 24.20 3.21
N LEU A 169 -18.80 23.97 4.53
CA LEU A 169 -19.89 24.38 5.41
C LEU A 169 -20.04 25.92 5.50
N ALA A 170 -18.92 26.65 5.46
CA ALA A 170 -18.93 28.10 5.43
C ALA A 170 -19.52 28.65 4.12
N GLY A 171 -19.23 28.01 2.98
CA GLY A 171 -19.79 28.37 1.68
C GLY A 171 -21.31 28.15 1.58
N GLU A 172 -21.81 27.01 2.09
CA GLU A 172 -23.25 26.72 2.14
C GLU A 172 -24.01 27.69 3.05
N SER A 173 -23.45 28.03 4.20
CA SER A 173 -24.04 29.00 5.13
C SER A 173 -24.11 30.41 4.53
N ALA A 174 -23.11 30.83 3.76
CA ALA A 174 -23.09 32.13 3.08
C ALA A 174 -24.11 32.21 1.93
N LEU A 175 -24.29 31.12 1.18
CA LEU A 175 -25.30 31.04 0.11
C LEU A 175 -26.74 31.04 0.67
N SER A 176 -26.95 30.39 1.82
CA SER A 176 -28.25 30.40 2.51
C SER A 176 -28.62 31.80 3.06
N ALA A 177 -27.64 32.56 3.57
CA ALA A 177 -27.85 33.91 4.08
C ALA A 177 -28.14 34.97 2.99
N GLY A 178 -27.73 34.71 1.73
CA GLY A 178 -27.94 35.62 0.60
C GLY A 178 -29.35 35.56 -0.03
N ALA A 179 -30.22 34.64 0.39
CA ALA A 179 -31.52 34.40 -0.25
C ALA A 179 -32.70 35.20 0.34
N HIS A 180 -32.47 36.14 1.26
CA HIS A 180 -33.52 37.05 1.75
C HIS A 180 -33.61 38.33 0.88
N ILE A 181 -34.15 38.19 -0.34
CA ILE A 181 -34.61 39.35 -1.12
C ILE A 181 -36.02 39.73 -0.61
N ASN A 182 -36.11 40.93 -0.07
CA ASN A 182 -37.30 41.52 0.54
C ASN A 182 -38.31 41.93 -0.54
N VAL A 183 -39.48 41.26 -0.61
CA VAL A 183 -40.61 41.69 -1.45
C VAL A 183 -41.69 42.29 -0.55
N PRO A 184 -42.06 43.58 -0.68
CA PRO A 184 -43.06 44.20 0.18
C PRO A 184 -44.48 43.84 -0.27
N ASN A 185 -45.29 43.52 0.74
CA ASN A 185 -46.72 43.22 0.70
C ASN A 185 -47.56 44.39 0.15
N SER A 186 -48.53 44.11 -0.73
CA SER A 186 -49.79 44.86 -0.74
C SER A 186 -50.95 44.05 -1.34
N LEU A 187 -52.12 44.27 -0.74
CA LEU A 187 -53.36 43.51 -0.77
C LEU A 187 -54.23 43.72 -2.03
N THR A 188 -55.15 42.76 -2.20
CA THR A 188 -56.57 42.84 -2.66
C THR A 188 -56.95 42.23 -4.02
N LEU A 189 -57.87 41.25 -3.92
CA LEU A 189 -58.74 40.57 -4.91
C LEU A 189 -59.94 41.51 -5.31
N PRO A 190 -60.89 41.18 -6.25
CA PRO A 190 -61.26 39.84 -6.76
C PRO A 190 -61.80 39.70 -8.22
N SER A 191 -62.12 38.43 -8.58
CA SER A 191 -63.11 37.93 -9.57
C SER A 191 -62.77 38.07 -11.07
N THR A 192 -62.82 37.03 -11.93
CA THR A 192 -63.89 36.03 -12.14
C THR A 192 -63.35 34.69 -12.69
N SER A 193 -64.09 33.62 -12.39
CA SER A 193 -63.85 32.24 -12.82
C SER A 193 -64.29 31.93 -14.25
N CYS A 194 -63.65 30.94 -14.89
CA CYS A 194 -64.37 29.82 -15.50
C CYS A 194 -63.43 28.64 -15.83
N ALA A 195 -63.79 27.46 -15.29
CA ALA A 195 -63.70 26.09 -15.87
C ALA A 195 -62.33 25.56 -16.35
N THR A 196 -61.87 24.32 -16.11
CA THR A 196 -62.42 23.06 -15.60
C THR A 196 -61.23 22.07 -15.57
N GLY A 197 -61.13 21.18 -14.56
CA GLY A 197 -60.24 20.01 -14.62
C GLY A 197 -59.59 19.66 -13.29
N ALA A 198 -60.18 18.68 -12.60
CA ALA A 198 -59.87 18.22 -11.25
C ALA A 198 -58.58 17.38 -11.14
N GLU A 199 -57.85 17.65 -10.05
CA GLU A 199 -57.36 16.72 -9.01
C GLU A 199 -56.59 15.45 -9.45
N GLY A 200 -55.40 15.13 -8.96
CA GLY A 200 -54.62 15.57 -7.80
C GLY A 200 -53.91 14.33 -7.25
N ASP A 201 -52.59 14.34 -7.11
CA ASP A 201 -51.94 13.97 -5.85
C ASP A 201 -50.43 14.27 -5.91
N ALA A 202 -49.92 14.73 -4.78
CA ALA A 202 -48.57 15.19 -4.57
C ALA A 202 -47.67 14.02 -4.12
N SER A 203 -46.61 13.78 -4.85
CA SER A 203 -45.35 13.28 -4.28
C SER A 203 -44.21 13.74 -5.17
N HIS A 204 -43.63 14.88 -4.81
CA HIS A 204 -42.23 15.13 -5.10
C HIS A 204 -41.43 14.09 -4.29
N GLU A 205 -41.27 12.89 -4.84
CA GLU A 205 -40.20 11.99 -4.41
C GLU A 205 -38.89 12.67 -4.81
N SER A 206 -38.30 13.36 -3.84
CA SER A 206 -36.88 13.59 -3.78
C SER A 206 -36.19 12.25 -3.97
N LEU A 207 -35.69 12.00 -5.18
CA LEU A 207 -34.72 10.94 -5.44
C LEU A 207 -33.62 11.08 -4.39
N PRO A 208 -33.36 10.08 -3.53
CA PRO A 208 -32.18 10.13 -2.71
C PRO A 208 -31.02 10.00 -3.70
N PHE A 209 -30.26 11.07 -3.86
CA PHE A 209 -28.89 10.96 -4.34
C PHE A 209 -28.17 10.03 -3.37
N SER A 210 -28.18 8.74 -3.68
CA SER A 210 -27.31 7.75 -3.06
C SER A 210 -25.90 8.01 -3.56
N SER A 211 -25.31 9.10 -3.07
CA SER A 211 -23.86 9.23 -3.05
C SER A 211 -23.41 8.31 -1.93
N SER A 212 -23.24 7.02 -2.26
CA SER A 212 -22.49 6.07 -1.42
C SER A 212 -21.02 6.49 -1.45
N ALA A 213 -20.72 7.66 -0.89
CA ALA A 213 -19.35 8.13 -0.74
C ALA A 213 -18.63 7.15 0.20
N VAL A 214 -17.50 6.64 -0.26
CA VAL A 214 -16.64 5.77 0.53
C VAL A 214 -16.24 6.52 1.82
N PRO A 215 -16.43 5.95 3.02
CA PRO A 215 -16.19 6.66 4.25
C PRO A 215 -14.70 6.99 4.42
N LEU A 216 -14.40 8.23 4.77
CA LEU A 216 -13.04 8.67 5.10
C LEU A 216 -12.60 8.10 6.44
N LEU A 217 -11.31 7.83 6.60
CA LEU A 217 -10.72 7.28 7.82
C LEU A 217 -11.09 8.07 9.08
N TRP A 218 -11.17 9.40 8.93
CA TRP A 218 -11.43 10.34 10.01
C TRP A 218 -12.87 10.31 10.53
N ALA A 219 -13.78 9.58 9.89
CA ALA A 219 -15.17 9.44 10.33
C ALA A 219 -15.31 8.50 11.55
N ASP A 220 -14.33 7.62 11.78
CA ASP A 220 -14.33 6.67 12.89
C ASP A 220 -13.00 6.74 13.67
N ALA A 221 -13.07 7.20 14.93
CA ALA A 221 -11.91 7.32 15.80
C ALA A 221 -11.24 5.97 16.14
N GLN A 222 -11.98 4.87 16.13
CA GLN A 222 -11.43 3.53 16.35
C GLN A 222 -10.64 3.07 15.12
N ALA A 223 -11.19 3.28 13.92
CA ALA A 223 -10.49 3.01 12.66
C ALA A 223 -9.20 3.82 12.53
N MET A 224 -9.25 5.12 12.84
CA MET A 224 -8.07 5.99 12.85
C MET A 224 -6.96 5.44 13.76
N ARG A 225 -7.30 5.03 15.00
CA ARG A 225 -6.32 4.42 15.92
C ARG A 225 -5.77 3.11 15.38
N PHE A 226 -6.65 2.23 14.89
CA PHE A 226 -6.26 0.96 14.30
C PHE A 226 -5.24 1.14 13.15
N VAL A 227 -5.57 1.99 12.16
CA VAL A 227 -4.69 2.21 11.00
C VAL A 227 -3.36 2.82 11.42
N ARG A 228 -3.39 3.88 12.25
CA ARG A 228 -2.17 4.56 12.70
C ARG A 228 -1.27 3.62 13.51
N ASP A 229 -1.82 2.99 14.55
CA ASP A 229 -1.05 2.19 15.50
C ASP A 229 -0.53 0.91 14.84
N SER A 230 -1.31 0.30 13.93
CA SER A 230 -0.88 -0.87 13.17
C SER A 230 0.19 -0.50 12.13
N THR A 231 0.07 0.64 11.44
CA THR A 231 1.10 1.09 10.47
C THR A 231 2.43 1.28 11.17
N ILE A 232 2.45 1.96 12.33
CA ILE A 232 3.65 2.09 13.17
C ILE A 232 4.20 0.72 13.54
N THR A 233 3.34 -0.17 14.02
CA THR A 233 3.75 -1.52 14.43
C THR A 233 4.38 -2.30 13.27
N TYR A 234 3.81 -2.22 12.07
CA TYR A 234 4.29 -2.95 10.90
C TYR A 234 5.67 -2.46 10.48
N ILE A 235 5.84 -1.13 10.38
CA ILE A 235 7.13 -0.52 10.06
C ILE A 235 8.19 -0.92 11.09
N LEU A 236 7.90 -0.84 12.38
CA LEU A 236 8.87 -1.23 13.42
C LEU A 236 9.24 -2.72 13.38
N LYS A 237 8.38 -3.57 12.82
CA LYS A 237 8.61 -5.01 12.72
C LYS A 237 9.48 -5.43 11.54
N THR A 238 9.83 -4.53 10.61
CA THR A 238 10.80 -4.84 9.54
C THR A 238 12.20 -5.07 10.12
N LYS A 239 12.60 -4.31 11.14
CA LYS A 239 13.85 -4.49 11.89
C LYS A 239 13.99 -5.87 12.53
N GLU A 240 12.87 -6.42 12.97
CA GLU A 240 12.76 -7.71 13.67
C GLU A 240 12.11 -8.77 12.77
N HIS A 241 12.21 -8.63 11.44
CA HIS A 241 11.45 -9.42 10.48
C HIS A 241 11.49 -10.93 10.76
N LEU A 242 12.70 -11.46 11.02
CA LEU A 242 12.93 -12.89 11.25
C LEU A 242 12.63 -13.35 12.69
N SER A 243 12.31 -12.44 13.61
CA SER A 243 11.84 -12.75 14.96
C SER A 243 10.31 -12.80 15.06
N VAL A 244 9.59 -12.44 13.99
CA VAL A 244 8.14 -12.61 13.91
C VAL A 244 7.83 -14.05 13.54
N GLU A 245 7.27 -14.79 14.51
CA GLU A 245 6.92 -16.20 14.34
C GLU A 245 5.76 -16.38 13.35
N PRO A 246 5.88 -17.30 12.38
CA PRO A 246 4.81 -17.58 11.44
C PRO A 246 3.63 -18.26 12.14
N LYS A 247 2.41 -18.03 11.62
CA LYS A 247 1.19 -18.70 12.12
C LYS A 247 1.25 -20.22 11.94
N GLN A 248 1.96 -20.66 10.90
CA GLN A 248 2.17 -22.05 10.57
C GLN A 248 3.65 -22.30 10.33
N SER A 249 4.18 -23.34 10.98
CA SER A 249 5.51 -23.85 10.68
C SER A 249 5.48 -24.64 9.36
N LEU A 250 6.28 -24.20 8.41
CA LEU A 250 6.46 -24.79 7.09
C LEU A 250 7.91 -25.27 6.96
N SER A 251 8.12 -26.29 6.14
CA SER A 251 9.47 -26.81 5.86
C SER A 251 9.60 -27.19 4.39
N LEU A 252 10.77 -26.94 3.83
CA LEU A 252 11.10 -27.42 2.49
C LEU A 252 11.28 -28.95 2.54
N PRO A 253 10.88 -29.68 1.48
CA PRO A 253 11.14 -31.10 1.40
C PRO A 253 12.65 -31.36 1.46
N PRO A 254 13.10 -32.47 2.08
CA PRO A 254 14.51 -32.84 2.10
C PRO A 254 15.03 -32.95 0.66
N SER A 255 16.10 -32.21 0.36
CA SER A 255 16.68 -32.03 -0.96
C SER A 255 16.82 -33.32 -1.77
N GLY A 256 15.96 -33.47 -2.80
CA GLY A 256 16.25 -34.28 -3.99
C GLY A 256 17.13 -33.48 -4.96
N PRO A 257 17.71 -34.10 -6.01
CA PRO A 257 18.58 -33.42 -6.96
C PRO A 257 17.88 -32.20 -7.57
N ALA A 258 18.60 -31.08 -7.63
CA ALA A 258 18.14 -29.73 -7.99
C ALA A 258 17.62 -29.55 -9.43
N ASP A 259 17.31 -30.64 -10.12
CA ASP A 259 16.92 -30.69 -11.54
C ASP A 259 15.43 -31.04 -11.74
N VAL A 260 14.63 -31.06 -10.66
CA VAL A 260 13.17 -30.99 -10.78
C VAL A 260 12.77 -29.54 -10.53
N LEU A 261 13.00 -28.70 -11.54
CA LEU A 261 12.21 -27.49 -11.70
C LEU A 261 10.74 -27.90 -11.62
N LEU A 262 9.98 -27.17 -10.81
CA LEU A 262 8.58 -27.40 -10.51
C LEU A 262 7.75 -27.31 -11.80
N ASP A 263 7.69 -28.39 -12.57
CA ASP A 263 6.62 -28.64 -13.53
C ASP A 263 5.34 -28.76 -12.72
N ASP A 264 4.49 -27.73 -12.83
CA ASP A 264 3.02 -27.75 -12.74
C ASP A 264 2.38 -28.84 -11.86
N ALA A 265 2.95 -29.06 -10.67
CA ALA A 265 2.44 -30.03 -9.73
C ALA A 265 1.26 -29.38 -9.03
N GLY A 266 0.08 -29.59 -9.58
CA GLY A 266 -1.22 -29.24 -9.00
C GLY A 266 -1.23 -29.52 -7.50
N VAL A 267 -0.96 -28.47 -6.71
CA VAL A 267 -1.12 -28.51 -5.27
C VAL A 267 -2.61 -28.55 -5.03
N GLY A 268 -3.08 -29.68 -4.50
CA GLY A 268 -4.48 -29.94 -4.22
C GLY A 268 -5.13 -28.76 -3.50
N THR A 269 -6.12 -28.18 -4.16
CA THR A 269 -6.98 -27.06 -3.74
C THR A 269 -7.83 -27.35 -2.50
N ASN A 270 -7.60 -28.46 -1.79
CA ASN A 270 -8.49 -28.98 -0.75
C ASN A 270 -7.93 -28.87 0.68
N ALA A 271 -6.86 -28.11 0.89
CA ALA A 271 -6.36 -27.74 2.22
C ALA A 271 -6.28 -26.21 2.42
N LEU A 272 -7.06 -25.43 1.65
CA LEU A 272 -7.34 -24.02 1.94
C LEU A 272 -8.29 -23.97 3.15
N GLN A 273 -7.76 -24.31 4.32
CA GLN A 273 -8.43 -24.11 5.58
C GLN A 273 -8.56 -22.61 5.82
N GLU A 274 -9.74 -22.20 6.30
CA GLU A 274 -10.30 -20.85 6.48
C GLU A 274 -9.49 -19.89 7.38
N SER A 275 -8.17 -20.01 7.48
CA SER A 275 -7.34 -19.04 8.19
C SER A 275 -6.88 -17.95 7.22
N HIS A 276 -7.48 -16.77 7.35
CA HIS A 276 -6.97 -15.56 6.72
C HIS A 276 -5.51 -15.32 7.13
N ASP A 277 -4.62 -15.13 6.14
CA ASP A 277 -3.22 -14.77 6.40
C ASP A 277 -3.14 -13.51 7.27
N ASP A 278 -2.14 -13.47 8.16
CA ASP A 278 -1.90 -12.26 8.95
C ASP A 278 -1.43 -11.13 8.03
N PRO A 279 -2.08 -9.95 8.01
CA PRO A 279 -1.63 -8.86 7.16
C PRO A 279 -0.20 -8.40 7.50
N LEU A 280 0.26 -8.58 8.74
CA LEU A 280 1.66 -8.33 9.10
C LEU A 280 2.57 -9.32 8.39
N HIS A 281 2.19 -10.60 8.32
CA HIS A 281 2.97 -11.63 7.64
C HIS A 281 3.04 -11.38 6.13
N VAL A 282 1.92 -11.00 5.51
CA VAL A 282 1.90 -10.61 4.10
C VAL A 282 2.84 -9.43 3.87
N PHE A 283 2.74 -8.35 4.66
CA PHE A 283 3.60 -7.18 4.52
C PHE A 283 5.09 -7.52 4.65
N LEU A 284 5.45 -8.31 5.66
CA LEU A 284 6.82 -8.75 5.90
C LEU A 284 7.33 -9.64 4.75
N ASP A 285 6.50 -10.54 4.22
CA ASP A 285 6.87 -11.37 3.07
C ASP A 285 7.08 -10.56 1.78
N LEU A 286 6.30 -9.48 1.58
CA LEU A 286 6.48 -8.55 0.45
C LEU A 286 7.86 -7.89 0.51
N ASP A 287 8.28 -7.43 1.69
CA ASP A 287 9.56 -6.77 1.92
C ASP A 287 10.76 -7.67 1.59
N LEU A 288 10.65 -8.97 1.91
CA LEU A 288 11.70 -9.94 1.59
C LEU A 288 11.61 -10.57 0.19
N SER A 289 10.54 -10.30 -0.56
CA SER A 289 10.21 -11.06 -1.77
C SER A 289 11.34 -11.11 -2.81
N ILE A 290 12.14 -10.04 -2.92
CA ILE A 290 13.29 -9.97 -3.83
C ILE A 290 14.32 -11.08 -3.61
N LEU A 291 14.46 -11.55 -2.36
CA LEU A 291 15.43 -12.60 -2.04
C LEU A 291 15.10 -13.87 -2.82
N GLY A 292 13.82 -14.18 -2.95
CA GLY A 292 13.30 -15.37 -3.64
C GLY A 292 13.07 -15.19 -5.13
N HIS A 293 13.60 -14.15 -5.77
CA HIS A 293 13.43 -13.97 -7.20
C HIS A 293 13.94 -15.20 -7.97
N VAL A 294 13.11 -15.73 -8.87
CA VAL A 294 13.37 -17.00 -9.57
C VAL A 294 14.56 -16.93 -10.52
N ASP A 295 14.78 -15.76 -11.11
CA ASP A 295 15.99 -15.46 -11.88
C ASP A 295 17.08 -14.90 -10.95
N ALA A 296 18.16 -15.68 -10.79
CA ALA A 296 19.30 -15.35 -9.93
C ALA A 296 20.09 -14.13 -10.43
N ASP A 297 20.09 -13.86 -11.74
CA ASP A 297 20.76 -12.69 -12.30
C ASP A 297 20.01 -11.41 -11.94
N THR A 298 18.67 -11.43 -11.98
CA THR A 298 17.84 -10.33 -11.48
C THR A 298 18.10 -10.09 -9.99
N TYR A 299 18.09 -11.11 -9.14
CA TYR A 299 18.45 -10.95 -7.72
C TYR A 299 19.83 -10.30 -7.55
N ARG A 300 20.84 -10.77 -8.29
CA ARG A 300 22.21 -10.25 -8.18
C ARG A 300 22.31 -8.79 -8.61
N HIS A 301 21.78 -8.45 -9.77
CA HIS A 301 21.93 -7.13 -10.39
C HIS A 301 20.98 -6.08 -9.81
N ARG A 302 19.74 -6.47 -9.47
CA ARG A 302 18.74 -5.54 -8.92
C ARG A 302 18.88 -5.34 -7.41
N TYR A 303 19.25 -6.39 -6.68
CA TYR A 303 19.34 -6.32 -5.22
C TYR A 303 20.77 -6.31 -4.72
N ALA A 304 21.52 -7.40 -4.86
CA ALA A 304 22.81 -7.55 -4.17
C ALA A 304 23.83 -6.47 -4.56
N GLU A 305 23.94 -6.15 -5.84
CA GLU A 305 24.84 -5.10 -6.35
C GLU A 305 24.39 -3.68 -5.93
N ASN A 306 23.09 -3.41 -5.91
CA ASN A 306 22.56 -2.12 -5.46
C ASN A 306 22.71 -1.91 -3.95
N ILE A 307 22.48 -2.94 -3.14
CA ILE A 307 22.81 -2.90 -1.70
C ILE A 307 24.30 -2.61 -1.51
N GLN A 308 25.18 -3.22 -2.29
CA GLN A 308 26.60 -2.90 -2.22
C GLN A 308 26.90 -1.42 -2.54
N LEU A 309 26.17 -0.80 -3.48
CA LEU A 309 26.34 0.63 -3.79
C LEU A 309 25.88 1.52 -2.62
N GLU A 310 24.78 1.18 -1.95
CA GLU A 310 24.30 1.93 -0.77
C GLU A 310 25.33 1.91 0.38
N TYR A 311 26.06 0.80 0.53
CA TYR A 311 27.11 0.63 1.55
C TYR A 311 28.52 0.98 1.04
N SER A 312 28.66 1.57 -0.15
CA SER A 312 29.96 1.84 -0.80
C SER A 312 30.85 2.82 -0.03
N HIS A 313 30.30 3.56 0.93
CA HIS A 313 31.03 4.44 1.83
C HIS A 313 31.83 3.68 2.91
N PHE A 314 31.56 2.39 3.13
CA PHE A 314 32.39 1.53 3.99
C PHE A 314 33.55 0.91 3.21
N PRO A 315 34.70 0.65 3.85
CA PRO A 315 35.78 -0.12 3.23
C PRO A 315 35.27 -1.48 2.71
N ARG A 316 35.72 -1.86 1.50
CA ARG A 316 35.25 -3.08 0.82
C ARG A 316 35.31 -4.32 1.71
N ALA A 317 36.42 -4.52 2.43
CA ALA A 317 36.60 -5.68 3.31
C ALA A 317 35.60 -5.70 4.49
N ASP A 318 35.22 -4.53 5.01
CA ASP A 318 34.25 -4.41 6.10
C ASP A 318 32.84 -4.71 5.60
N PHE A 319 32.47 -4.18 4.43
CA PHE A 319 31.20 -4.54 3.77
C PHE A 319 31.10 -6.04 3.51
N LEU A 320 32.12 -6.65 2.90
CA LEU A 320 32.13 -8.08 2.59
C LEU A 320 31.92 -8.92 3.85
N LYS A 321 32.65 -8.60 4.92
CA LYS A 321 32.53 -9.29 6.21
C LYS A 321 31.11 -9.12 6.79
N GLY A 322 30.64 -7.88 6.89
CA GLY A 322 29.33 -7.56 7.47
C GLY A 322 28.18 -8.22 6.71
N ARG A 323 28.20 -8.15 5.37
CA ARG A 323 27.17 -8.77 4.50
C ARG A 323 27.19 -10.29 4.60
N VAL A 324 28.37 -10.93 4.59
CA VAL A 324 28.48 -12.39 4.77
C VAL A 324 27.96 -12.82 6.14
N ASP A 325 28.32 -12.10 7.20
CA ASP A 325 27.86 -12.41 8.57
C ASP A 325 26.34 -12.25 8.69
N PHE A 326 25.78 -11.16 8.14
CA PHE A 326 24.33 -10.91 8.07
C PHE A 326 23.58 -12.04 7.35
N LEU A 327 24.01 -12.39 6.13
CA LEU A 327 23.34 -13.40 5.33
C LEU A 327 23.49 -14.82 5.92
N ARG A 328 24.63 -15.13 6.55
CA ARG A 328 24.80 -16.38 7.28
C ARG A 328 23.89 -16.47 8.49
N ASN A 329 23.67 -15.37 9.21
CA ASN A 329 22.67 -15.33 10.28
C ASN A 329 21.27 -15.59 9.71
N PHE A 330 20.91 -14.97 8.58
CA PHE A 330 19.66 -15.22 7.86
C PHE A 330 19.44 -16.71 7.56
N LEU A 331 20.47 -17.41 7.05
CA LEU A 331 20.43 -18.85 6.75
C LEU A 331 20.22 -19.76 7.96
N GLN A 332 20.38 -19.28 9.20
CA GLN A 332 20.12 -20.06 10.41
C GLN A 332 18.62 -20.19 10.72
N HIS A 333 17.78 -19.30 10.19
CA HIS A 333 16.33 -19.38 10.38
C HIS A 333 15.74 -20.49 9.51
N SER A 334 14.84 -21.31 10.06
CA SER A 334 14.24 -22.47 9.38
C SER A 334 13.16 -22.10 8.36
N GLN A 335 12.60 -20.90 8.47
CA GLN A 335 11.53 -20.39 7.62
C GLN A 335 11.68 -18.86 7.52
N TRP A 336 11.74 -18.32 6.30
CA TRP A 336 11.90 -16.89 6.07
C TRP A 336 10.58 -16.21 5.74
N TYR A 337 9.77 -16.86 4.89
CA TYR A 337 8.44 -16.38 4.52
C TYR A 337 7.36 -16.97 5.44
N LYS A 338 6.43 -16.12 5.85
CA LYS A 338 5.52 -16.35 6.98
C LYS A 338 4.20 -16.92 6.53
N THR A 339 3.76 -16.54 5.34
CA THR A 339 2.55 -17.05 4.68
C THR A 339 2.85 -18.28 3.83
N PRO A 340 1.91 -19.23 3.71
CA PRO A 340 2.06 -20.35 2.78
C PRO A 340 2.26 -19.90 1.33
N TYR A 341 1.61 -18.80 0.91
CA TYR A 341 1.70 -18.26 -0.44
C TYR A 341 3.15 -17.93 -0.82
N PHE A 342 3.81 -17.07 -0.03
CA PHE A 342 5.18 -16.66 -0.32
C PHE A 342 6.18 -17.77 -0.02
N PHE A 343 5.97 -18.57 1.04
CA PHE A 343 6.86 -19.68 1.37
C PHE A 343 7.03 -20.67 0.22
N HIS A 344 5.92 -21.18 -0.34
CA HIS A 344 5.98 -22.18 -1.40
C HIS A 344 6.55 -21.63 -2.72
N ARG A 345 6.52 -20.31 -2.92
CA ARG A 345 7.00 -19.66 -4.14
C ARG A 345 8.46 -19.24 -4.05
N LEU A 346 8.88 -18.72 -2.89
CA LEU A 346 10.09 -17.93 -2.77
C LEU A 346 11.16 -18.57 -1.88
N GLU A 347 10.79 -19.41 -0.89
CA GLU A 347 11.73 -19.89 0.14
C GLU A 347 12.94 -20.64 -0.46
N ALA A 348 12.70 -21.57 -1.39
CA ALA A 348 13.77 -22.37 -2.00
C ALA A 348 14.73 -21.49 -2.83
N HIS A 349 14.18 -20.60 -3.66
CA HIS A 349 14.97 -19.66 -4.45
C HIS A 349 15.74 -18.68 -3.56
N ALA A 350 15.13 -18.18 -2.48
CA ALA A 350 15.76 -17.25 -1.56
C ALA A 350 16.98 -17.85 -0.87
N ARG A 351 16.85 -19.10 -0.40
CA ARG A 351 17.97 -19.83 0.20
C ARG A 351 19.08 -20.09 -0.81
N HIS A 352 18.75 -20.44 -2.04
CA HIS A 352 19.73 -20.63 -3.11
C HIS A 352 20.48 -19.33 -3.41
N ASN A 353 19.76 -18.25 -3.71
CA ASN A 353 20.30 -16.94 -4.04
C ASN A 353 21.24 -16.41 -2.96
N VAL A 354 20.79 -16.43 -1.70
CA VAL A 354 21.60 -15.97 -0.55
C VAL A 354 22.81 -16.87 -0.32
N THR A 355 22.68 -18.19 -0.50
CA THR A 355 23.82 -19.11 -0.36
C THR A 355 24.89 -18.84 -1.40
N GLU A 356 24.51 -18.59 -2.65
CA GLU A 356 25.45 -18.23 -3.71
C GLU A 356 26.07 -16.84 -3.48
N GLU A 357 25.30 -15.85 -2.99
CA GLU A 357 25.84 -14.55 -2.60
C GLU A 357 26.92 -14.72 -1.50
N VAL A 358 26.62 -15.47 -0.44
CA VAL A 358 27.56 -15.76 0.66
C VAL A 358 28.84 -16.43 0.14
N LYS A 359 28.73 -17.44 -0.74
CA LYS A 359 29.91 -18.12 -1.31
C LYS A 359 30.80 -17.14 -2.07
N ARG A 360 30.21 -16.32 -2.95
CA ARG A 360 30.92 -15.34 -3.78
C ARG A 360 31.63 -14.29 -2.92
N LEU A 361 30.92 -13.67 -1.99
CA LEU A 361 31.47 -12.61 -1.14
C LEU A 361 32.55 -13.15 -0.18
N ALA A 362 32.39 -14.37 0.34
CA ALA A 362 33.38 -15.00 1.20
C ALA A 362 34.66 -15.35 0.44
N ALA A 363 34.56 -15.78 -0.82
CA ALA A 363 35.72 -16.03 -1.68
C ALA A 363 36.49 -14.72 -1.95
N GLU A 364 35.78 -13.66 -2.33
CA GLU A 364 36.39 -12.33 -2.56
C GLU A 364 37.11 -11.81 -1.30
N LEU A 365 36.50 -11.96 -0.11
CA LEU A 365 37.14 -11.55 1.15
C LEU A 365 38.41 -12.36 1.47
N ALA A 366 38.43 -13.65 1.14
CA ALA A 366 39.60 -14.51 1.34
C ALA A 366 40.75 -14.12 0.40
N GLU A 367 40.45 -13.79 -0.85
CA GLU A 367 41.43 -13.30 -1.83
C GLU A 367 42.03 -11.95 -1.40
N MET A 368 41.22 -11.00 -0.91
CA MET A 368 41.75 -9.73 -0.41
C MET A 368 42.72 -9.90 0.77
N ARG A 369 42.48 -10.89 1.64
CA ARG A 369 43.32 -11.20 2.79
C ARG A 369 44.61 -11.94 2.45
N SER A 370 44.67 -12.61 1.30
CA SER A 370 45.89 -13.31 0.85
C SER A 370 46.87 -12.39 0.11
N VAL A 371 46.38 -11.25 -0.38
CA VAL A 371 47.15 -10.21 -1.09
C VAL A 371 47.68 -9.11 -0.14
N SER A 372 47.11 -9.00 1.07
CA SER A 372 47.54 -8.08 2.14
C SER A 372 48.56 -8.73 3.06
#